data_AF-A0A2X4TX75-F1
#
_entry.id   AF-A0A2X4TX75-F1
#
_cell.length_a   1.000
_cell.length_b   1.000
_cell.length_c   1.000
_cell.angle_alpha   90.00
_cell.angle_beta   90.00
_cell.angle_gamma   90.00
#
_symmetry.space_group_name_H-M   'P 1'
#
loop_
_entity.id
_entity.type
_entity.pdbx_description
1 polymer ?
#
loop_
_entity_poly.entity_id
_entity_poly.type
_entity_poly.pdbx_seq_one_letter_code
_entity_poly.pdbx_strand_id
1 'polypeptide(L)'
;MIDKYLSILVKRVKKPILLTLLCMMLAGCDNPKSPESFTPEMASFSNEFDFDPLRGPVKDFSQTLMSENGEVAKQVTGTLSPEGCFDTLELHDLENNTGLALVLDANYYRDAQTLEKKVQLQGKCQLAALPSAGVTWETDDNGFVVSATGKEMKVEYRYDAEGYPFR
;
A
#
# COMPACT_ATOMS: atom_id res chain seq x y z
N MET A 1 68.87 -0.87 22.78
CA MET A 1 68.30 -0.65 21.43
C MET A 1 67.03 -1.49 21.17
N ILE A 2 66.44 -2.14 22.19
CA ILE A 2 65.26 -3.01 22.04
C ILE A 2 63.95 -2.27 22.44
N ASP A 3 64.00 -1.38 23.43
CA ASP A 3 62.83 -0.61 23.90
C ASP A 3 62.23 0.34 22.86
N LYS A 4 63.06 0.88 21.96
CA LYS A 4 62.60 1.80 20.92
C LYS A 4 61.80 1.07 19.83
N TYR A 5 62.15 -0.18 19.53
CA TYR A 5 61.43 -1.02 18.56
C TYR A 5 60.08 -1.51 19.11
N LEU A 6 60.03 -1.92 20.37
CA LEU A 6 58.79 -2.33 21.03
C LEU A 6 57.78 -1.17 21.12
N SER A 7 58.26 0.04 21.40
CA SER A 7 57.43 1.25 21.48
C SER A 7 56.85 1.68 20.12
N ILE A 8 57.57 1.44 19.03
CA ILE A 8 57.10 1.76 17.66
C ILE A 8 56.08 0.72 17.18
N LEU A 9 56.30 -0.57 17.48
CA LEU A 9 55.37 -1.64 17.15
C LEU A 9 54.02 -1.45 17.86
N VAL A 10 54.04 -1.09 19.15
CA VAL A 10 52.84 -0.85 19.96
C VAL A 10 52.06 0.40 19.51
N LYS A 11 52.73 1.46 19.05
CA LYS A 11 52.06 2.68 18.55
C LYS A 11 51.41 2.49 17.17
N ARG A 12 51.97 1.62 16.33
CA ARG A 12 51.45 1.35 14.97
C ARG A 12 50.21 0.44 14.97
N VAL A 13 50.09 -0.43 15.96
CA VAL A 13 48.97 -1.38 16.11
C VAL A 13 47.71 -0.76 16.75
N LYS A 14 47.87 0.25 17.61
CA LYS A 14 46.74 0.90 18.32
C LYS A 14 45.80 1.71 17.42
N LYS A 15 46.32 2.35 16.37
CA LYS A 15 45.52 3.16 15.43
C LYS A 15 44.60 2.35 14.51
N PRO A 16 45.05 1.26 13.85
CA PRO A 16 44.16 0.47 13.01
C PRO A 16 43.08 -0.23 13.84
N ILE A 17 43.41 -0.75 15.04
CA ILE A 17 42.42 -1.42 15.91
C ILE A 17 41.29 -0.48 16.33
N LEU A 18 41.61 0.78 16.65
CA LEU A 18 40.61 1.76 17.04
C LEU A 18 39.66 2.11 15.88
N LEU A 19 40.18 2.13 14.64
CA LEU A 19 39.40 2.38 13.44
C LEU A 19 38.45 1.21 13.12
N THR A 20 38.92 -0.04 13.28
CA THR A 20 38.09 -1.24 13.05
C THR A 20 36.98 -1.38 14.08
N LEU A 21 37.23 -1.02 15.35
CA LEU A 21 36.19 -1.01 16.38
C LEU A 21 35.10 0.03 16.06
N LEU A 22 35.49 1.21 15.56
CA LEU A 22 34.56 2.26 15.17
C LEU A 22 33.70 1.84 13.96
N CYS A 23 34.27 1.13 12.99
CA CYS A 23 33.52 0.59 11.85
C CYS A 23 32.52 -0.49 12.26
N MET A 24 32.83 -1.34 13.25
CA MET A 24 31.89 -2.33 13.79
C MET A 24 30.73 -1.67 14.56
N MET A 25 30.96 -0.50 15.17
CA MET A 25 29.90 0.29 15.83
C MET A 25 29.02 1.05 14.83
N LEU A 26 29.52 1.32 13.62
CA LEU A 26 28.79 1.97 12.51
C LEU A 26 28.10 0.97 11.58
N ALA A 27 28.39 -0.33 11.70
CA ALA A 27 27.61 -1.38 11.04
C ALA A 27 26.24 -1.43 11.72
N GLY A 28 25.28 -0.68 11.17
CA GLY A 28 23.89 -0.81 11.56
C GLY A 28 23.46 -2.26 11.41
N CYS A 29 22.99 -2.87 12.50
CA CYS A 29 22.22 -4.10 12.43
C CYS A 29 20.86 -3.75 11.81
N ASP A 30 20.84 -3.53 10.50
CA ASP A 30 19.59 -3.47 9.76
C ASP A 30 19.11 -4.91 9.69
N ASN A 31 18.31 -5.31 10.68
CA ASN A 31 17.61 -6.59 10.62
C ASN A 31 16.69 -6.47 9.40
N PRO A 32 16.89 -7.25 8.32
CA PRO A 32 16.01 -7.18 7.18
C PRO A 32 14.64 -7.67 7.66
N LYS A 33 13.76 -6.73 8.02
CA LYS A 33 12.34 -7.02 8.13
C LYS A 33 11.89 -7.32 6.71
N SER A 34 11.33 -8.51 6.51
CA SER A 34 10.64 -8.83 5.26
C SER A 34 9.67 -7.69 4.93
N PRO A 35 9.54 -7.30 3.66
CA PRO A 35 8.54 -6.33 3.25
C PRO A 35 7.18 -6.73 3.83
N GLU A 36 6.46 -5.78 4.40
CA GLU A 36 5.10 -6.07 4.85
C GLU A 36 4.23 -6.41 3.63
N SER A 37 3.41 -7.45 3.74
CA SER A 37 2.46 -7.81 2.68
C SER A 37 1.41 -6.72 2.51
N PHE A 38 0.80 -6.65 1.33
CA PHE A 38 -0.38 -5.81 1.14
C PHE A 38 -1.56 -6.35 1.94
N THR A 39 -2.37 -5.46 2.51
CA THR A 39 -3.64 -5.89 3.09
C THR A 39 -4.60 -6.27 1.95
N PRO A 40 -5.49 -7.25 2.17
CA PRO A 40 -6.47 -7.63 1.16
C PRO A 40 -7.35 -6.46 0.75
N GLU A 41 -7.70 -5.57 1.68
CA GLU A 41 -8.47 -4.37 1.42
C GLU A 41 -7.70 -3.39 0.52
N MET A 42 -6.44 -3.08 0.83
CA MET A 42 -5.61 -2.19 0.01
C MET A 42 -5.43 -2.73 -1.41
N ALA A 43 -5.09 -4.02 -1.55
CA ALA A 43 -4.85 -4.64 -2.85
C ALA A 43 -6.14 -4.80 -3.68
N SER A 44 -7.27 -5.11 -3.04
CA SER A 44 -8.54 -5.27 -3.76
C SER A 44 -9.08 -3.92 -4.24
N PHE A 45 -9.01 -2.89 -3.40
CA PHE A 45 -9.45 -1.54 -3.79
C PHE A 45 -8.53 -0.94 -4.84
N SER A 46 -7.21 -1.18 -4.76
CA SER A 46 -6.26 -0.69 -5.76
C SER A 46 -6.57 -1.24 -7.16
N ASN A 47 -6.96 -2.52 -7.26
CA ASN A 47 -7.39 -3.14 -8.51
C ASN A 47 -8.71 -2.57 -9.05
N GLU A 48 -9.70 -2.40 -8.19
CA GLU A 48 -11.03 -1.97 -8.61
C GLU A 48 -11.08 -0.47 -8.96
N PHE A 49 -10.35 0.35 -8.21
CA PHE A 49 -10.37 1.81 -8.32
C PHE A 49 -9.11 2.39 -9.00
N ASP A 50 -8.24 1.54 -9.55
CA ASP A 50 -7.09 1.92 -10.39
C ASP A 50 -6.12 2.91 -9.70
N PHE A 51 -5.55 2.47 -8.57
CA PHE A 51 -4.43 3.15 -7.92
C PHE A 51 -3.37 2.12 -7.50
N ASP A 52 -2.18 2.54 -7.07
CA ASP A 52 -1.13 1.61 -6.67
C ASP A 52 -1.27 1.22 -5.19
N PRO A 53 -1.25 -0.06 -4.81
CA PRO A 53 -1.38 -0.44 -3.41
C PRO A 53 -0.14 -0.02 -2.60
N LEU A 54 -0.35 0.31 -1.32
CA LEU A 54 0.70 0.66 -0.37
C LEU A 54 0.89 -0.42 0.71
N ARG A 55 2.13 -0.66 1.13
CA ARG A 55 2.45 -1.68 2.15
C ARG A 55 2.37 -1.12 3.56
N GLY A 56 1.97 -1.98 4.48
CA GLY A 56 1.97 -1.75 5.92
C GLY A 56 0.76 -0.99 6.48
N PRO A 57 0.83 -0.50 7.73
CA PRO A 57 -0.30 0.12 8.44
C PRO A 57 -0.52 1.56 7.97
N VAL A 58 -0.95 1.70 6.71
CA VAL A 58 -1.29 2.99 6.10
C VAL A 58 -2.44 3.60 6.87
N LYS A 59 -2.31 4.88 7.22
CA LYS A 59 -3.35 5.67 7.89
C LYS A 59 -3.94 6.72 6.97
N ASP A 60 -3.07 7.31 6.16
CA ASP A 60 -3.39 8.39 5.24
C ASP A 60 -2.53 8.19 4.01
N PHE A 61 -3.08 8.40 2.82
CA PHE A 61 -2.30 8.39 1.59
C PHE A 61 -2.83 9.37 0.56
N SER A 62 -1.93 9.79 -0.33
CA SER A 62 -2.23 10.55 -1.53
C SER A 62 -1.34 10.03 -2.65
N GLN A 63 -1.94 9.80 -3.81
CA GLN A 63 -1.24 9.45 -5.05
C GLN A 63 -1.65 10.43 -6.13
N THR A 64 -0.70 10.74 -7.01
CA THR A 64 -0.89 11.68 -8.11
C THR A 64 -0.20 11.07 -9.33
N LEU A 65 -1.01 10.77 -10.35
CA LEU A 65 -0.52 10.31 -11.63
C LEU A 65 -0.38 11.53 -12.54
N MET A 66 0.82 11.69 -13.12
CA MET A 66 1.10 12.73 -14.10
C MET A 66 0.96 12.15 -15.51
N SER A 67 0.39 12.93 -16.43
CA SER A 67 0.35 12.58 -17.84
C SER A 67 1.69 12.86 -18.52
N GLU A 68 1.81 12.49 -19.80
CA GLU A 68 3.02 12.72 -20.59
C GLU A 68 3.38 14.19 -20.77
N ASN A 69 2.39 15.10 -20.72
CA ASN A 69 2.61 16.54 -20.86
C ASN A 69 3.01 17.23 -19.53
N GLY A 70 3.07 16.47 -18.42
CA GLY A 70 3.39 16.98 -17.10
C GLY A 70 2.21 17.60 -16.34
N GLU A 71 0.98 17.40 -16.80
CA GLU A 71 -0.24 17.76 -16.07
C GLU A 71 -0.67 16.62 -15.14
N VAL A 72 -1.50 16.93 -14.14
CA VAL A 72 -2.07 15.89 -13.27
C VAL A 72 -3.20 15.18 -14.02
N ALA A 73 -3.04 13.88 -14.22
CA ALA A 73 -4.02 13.03 -14.88
C ALA A 73 -5.05 12.47 -13.89
N LYS A 74 -4.55 11.89 -12.79
CA LYS A 74 -5.38 11.29 -11.74
C LYS A 74 -4.86 11.65 -10.36
N GLN A 75 -5.76 11.80 -9.40
CA GLN A 75 -5.43 11.98 -7.99
C GLN A 75 -6.29 11.03 -7.16
N VAL A 76 -5.66 10.33 -6.22
CA VAL A 76 -6.34 9.45 -5.28
C VAL A 76 -5.90 9.80 -3.87
N THR A 77 -6.84 10.00 -2.96
CA THR A 77 -6.58 10.27 -1.55
C THR A 77 -7.47 9.40 -0.68
N GLY A 78 -6.97 8.95 0.46
CA GLY A 78 -7.80 8.24 1.40
C GLY A 78 -7.21 8.17 2.79
N THR A 79 -8.09 7.91 3.75
CA THR A 79 -7.75 7.66 5.15
C THR A 79 -8.21 6.26 5.51
N LEU A 80 -7.45 5.59 6.37
CA LEU A 80 -7.74 4.22 6.79
C LEU A 80 -7.89 4.12 8.30
N SER A 81 -8.84 3.30 8.72
CA SER A 81 -9.03 2.90 10.11
C SER A 81 -7.85 2.03 10.59
N PRO A 82 -7.64 1.87 11.91
CA PRO A 82 -6.64 0.95 12.45
C PRO A 82 -6.78 -0.50 11.97
N GLU A 83 -7.99 -0.90 11.59
CA GLU A 83 -8.31 -2.21 11.05
C GLU A 83 -7.96 -2.33 9.56
N GLY A 84 -7.64 -1.24 8.87
CA GLY A 84 -7.29 -1.23 7.45
C GLY A 84 -8.46 -0.98 6.49
N CYS A 85 -9.60 -0.54 7.01
CA CYS A 85 -10.73 -0.10 6.19
C CYS A 85 -10.50 1.33 5.72
N PHE A 86 -10.83 1.66 4.47
CA PHE A 86 -10.87 3.06 4.07
C PHE A 86 -12.01 3.75 4.84
N ASP A 87 -11.70 4.75 5.67
CA ASP A 87 -12.73 5.61 6.26
C ASP A 87 -13.23 6.60 5.20
N THR A 88 -12.30 7.09 4.37
CA THR A 88 -12.56 7.92 3.20
C THR A 88 -11.71 7.47 2.01
N LEU A 89 -12.26 7.57 0.81
CA LEU A 89 -11.55 7.34 -0.44
C LEU A 89 -12.08 8.29 -1.51
N GLU A 90 -11.23 9.15 -2.02
CA GLU A 90 -11.53 10.11 -3.08
C GLU A 90 -10.65 9.82 -4.29
N LEU A 91 -11.27 9.75 -5.46
CA LEU A 91 -10.64 9.55 -6.75
C LEU A 91 -11.09 10.64 -7.70
N HIS A 92 -10.14 11.38 -8.26
CA HIS A 92 -10.37 12.36 -9.29
C HIS A 92 -9.60 11.97 -10.55
N ASP A 93 -10.33 11.67 -11.62
CA ASP A 93 -9.78 11.55 -12.97
C ASP A 93 -9.96 12.90 -13.66
N LEU A 94 -8.88 13.67 -13.70
CA LEU A 94 -8.86 15.03 -14.25
C LEU A 94 -8.84 15.03 -15.77
N GLU A 95 -8.33 13.97 -16.41
CA GLU A 95 -8.37 13.82 -17.87
C GLU A 95 -9.80 13.65 -18.37
N ASN A 96 -10.61 12.86 -17.66
CA ASN A 96 -12.00 12.58 -18.02
C ASN A 96 -13.02 13.47 -17.29
N ASN A 97 -12.56 14.34 -16.38
CA ASN A 97 -13.38 15.19 -15.51
C ASN A 97 -14.47 14.39 -14.76
N THR A 98 -14.06 13.24 -14.21
CA THR A 98 -14.91 12.37 -13.39
C THR A 98 -14.33 12.23 -12.00
N GLY A 99 -15.19 12.00 -11.01
CA GLY A 99 -14.73 11.80 -9.65
C GLY A 99 -15.66 10.93 -8.83
N LEU A 100 -15.10 10.35 -7.77
CA LEU A 100 -15.80 9.54 -6.79
C LEU A 100 -15.26 9.90 -5.41
N ALA A 101 -16.15 10.20 -4.47
CA ALA A 101 -15.77 10.39 -3.07
C ALA A 101 -16.63 9.47 -2.21
N LEU A 102 -15.97 8.55 -1.50
CA LEU A 102 -16.58 7.51 -0.69
C LEU A 102 -16.30 7.75 0.79
N VAL A 103 -17.32 7.55 1.62
CA VAL A 103 -17.21 7.52 3.08
C VAL A 103 -17.78 6.21 3.60
N LEU A 104 -17.07 5.57 4.52
CA LEU A 104 -17.53 4.35 5.16
C LEU A 104 -18.72 4.63 6.09
N ASP A 105 -19.83 3.92 5.87
CA ASP A 105 -20.98 3.90 6.77
C ASP A 105 -21.47 2.46 6.94
N ALA A 106 -21.11 1.87 8.09
CA ALA A 106 -21.38 0.48 8.44
C ALA A 106 -20.91 -0.50 7.35
N ASN A 107 -21.83 -1.12 6.63
CA ASN A 107 -21.55 -2.10 5.58
C ASN A 107 -21.68 -1.53 4.16
N TYR A 108 -21.55 -0.22 4.01
CA TYR A 108 -21.55 0.45 2.71
C TYR A 108 -20.49 1.54 2.65
N TYR A 109 -19.92 1.74 1.46
CA TYR A 109 -19.42 3.06 1.10
C TYR A 109 -20.54 3.88 0.48
N ARG A 110 -20.68 5.09 1.00
CA ARG A 110 -21.61 6.08 0.48
C ARG A 110 -20.88 7.18 -0.23
N ASP A 111 -21.53 7.74 -1.24
CA ASP A 111 -21.08 8.98 -1.83
C ASP A 111 -21.02 10.08 -0.75
N ALA A 112 -19.88 10.76 -0.65
CA ALA A 112 -19.61 11.72 0.42
C ALA A 112 -20.56 12.93 0.41
N GLN A 113 -21.12 13.27 -0.76
CA GLN A 113 -21.96 14.46 -0.94
C GLN A 113 -23.44 14.13 -0.83
N THR A 114 -23.87 13.05 -1.49
CA THR A 114 -25.28 12.67 -1.64
C THR A 114 -25.74 11.65 -0.60
N LEU A 115 -24.80 10.99 0.09
CA LEU A 115 -25.03 9.88 1.02
C LEU A 115 -25.70 8.65 0.38
N GLU A 116 -25.75 8.61 -0.96
CA GLU A 116 -26.22 7.46 -1.71
C GLU A 116 -25.29 6.27 -1.46
N LYS A 117 -25.87 5.09 -1.21
CA LYS A 117 -25.11 3.85 -1.07
C LYS A 117 -24.54 3.45 -2.43
N LYS A 118 -23.22 3.51 -2.58
CA LYS A 118 -22.52 3.17 -3.82
C LYS A 118 -22.01 1.74 -3.79
N VAL A 119 -21.20 1.39 -2.79
CA VAL A 119 -20.54 0.08 -2.72
C VAL A 119 -21.03 -0.65 -1.48
N GLN A 120 -21.53 -1.87 -1.65
CA GLN A 120 -21.85 -2.77 -0.56
C GLN A 120 -20.60 -3.51 -0.10
N LEU A 121 -20.45 -3.63 1.22
CA LEU A 121 -19.33 -4.31 1.87
C LEU A 121 -19.76 -5.57 2.59
N GLN A 122 -18.79 -6.44 2.83
CA GLN A 122 -18.92 -7.66 3.62
C GLN A 122 -17.75 -7.83 4.57
N GLY A 123 -17.96 -8.64 5.62
CA GLY A 123 -16.94 -8.97 6.60
C GLY A 123 -16.25 -7.73 7.17
N LYS A 124 -14.93 -7.69 7.04
CA LYS A 124 -14.07 -6.59 7.45
C LYS A 124 -13.87 -5.63 6.27
N CYS A 125 -14.93 -4.90 5.90
CA CYS A 125 -14.94 -3.88 4.83
C CYS A 125 -14.45 -4.33 3.43
N GLN A 126 -14.58 -5.62 3.13
CA GLN A 126 -14.28 -6.18 1.81
C GLN A 126 -15.36 -5.81 0.80
N LEU A 127 -14.99 -5.65 -0.48
CA LEU A 127 -15.92 -5.40 -1.56
C LEU A 127 -16.89 -6.58 -1.71
N ALA A 128 -18.20 -6.29 -1.76
CA ALA A 128 -19.24 -7.30 -1.96
C ALA A 128 -20.04 -7.05 -3.25
N ALA A 129 -20.54 -5.82 -3.46
CA ALA A 129 -21.26 -5.47 -4.68
C ALA A 129 -21.23 -3.97 -5.00
N LEU A 130 -21.35 -3.62 -6.28
CA LEU A 130 -21.65 -2.28 -6.79
C LEU A 130 -23.06 -2.33 -7.41
N PRO A 131 -24.12 -2.09 -6.61
CA PRO A 131 -25.49 -2.36 -7.05
C PRO A 131 -25.91 -1.54 -8.28
N SER A 132 -25.43 -0.30 -8.40
CA SER A 132 -25.75 0.58 -9.53
C SER A 132 -25.24 0.05 -10.86
N ALA A 133 -24.13 -0.69 -10.86
CA ALA A 133 -23.55 -1.33 -12.04
C ALA A 133 -23.92 -2.82 -12.18
N GLY A 134 -24.61 -3.39 -11.19
CA GLY A 134 -24.91 -4.82 -11.16
C GLY A 134 -23.65 -5.69 -11.08
N VAL A 135 -22.60 -5.19 -10.43
CA VAL A 135 -21.35 -5.94 -10.22
C VAL A 135 -21.35 -6.57 -8.83
N THR A 136 -20.91 -7.82 -8.75
CA THR A 136 -20.64 -8.54 -7.49
C THR A 136 -19.21 -9.02 -7.47
N TRP A 137 -18.56 -8.93 -6.31
CA TRP A 137 -17.20 -9.41 -6.13
C TRP A 137 -17.18 -10.70 -5.30
N GLU A 138 -16.27 -11.60 -5.65
CA GLU A 138 -15.97 -12.78 -4.84
C GLU A 138 -14.62 -12.60 -4.15
N THR A 139 -14.58 -12.99 -2.88
CA THR A 139 -13.39 -12.88 -2.03
C THR A 139 -12.89 -14.28 -1.68
N ASP A 140 -11.57 -14.48 -1.66
CA ASP A 140 -10.97 -15.72 -1.18
C ASP A 140 -10.93 -15.80 0.35
N ASP A 141 -10.46 -16.93 0.89
CA ASP A 141 -10.34 -17.16 2.34
C ASP A 141 -9.35 -16.20 3.03
N ASN A 142 -8.45 -15.57 2.26
CA ASN A 142 -7.50 -14.58 2.76
C ASN A 142 -8.06 -13.15 2.72
N GLY A 143 -9.26 -12.97 2.15
CA GLY A 143 -9.92 -11.67 2.07
C GLY A 143 -9.65 -10.88 0.80
N PHE A 144 -8.97 -11.45 -0.20
CA PHE A 144 -8.68 -10.77 -1.46
C PHE A 144 -9.82 -10.96 -2.46
N VAL A 145 -10.19 -9.90 -3.17
CA VAL A 145 -11.14 -9.99 -4.28
C VAL A 145 -10.49 -10.74 -5.44
N VAL A 146 -11.00 -11.92 -5.78
CA VAL A 146 -10.46 -12.79 -6.83
C VAL A 146 -11.31 -12.81 -8.09
N SER A 147 -12.55 -12.31 -8.03
CA SER A 147 -13.37 -12.11 -9.22
C SER A 147 -14.31 -10.93 -9.08
N ALA A 148 -14.59 -10.26 -10.20
CA ALA A 148 -15.68 -9.30 -10.36
C ALA A 148 -16.60 -9.81 -11.47
N THR A 149 -17.88 -9.98 -11.16
CA THR A 149 -18.89 -10.45 -12.12
C THR A 149 -19.95 -9.38 -12.31
N GLY A 150 -20.10 -8.90 -13.54
CA GLY A 150 -21.21 -8.06 -13.99
C GLY A 150 -22.10 -8.82 -14.98
N LYS A 151 -23.10 -8.12 -15.53
CA LYS A 151 -24.10 -8.73 -16.44
C LYS A 151 -23.48 -9.36 -17.70
N GLU A 152 -22.45 -8.72 -18.26
CA GLU A 152 -21.81 -9.13 -19.53
C GLU A 152 -20.29 -9.27 -19.39
N MET A 153 -19.76 -9.15 -18.17
CA MET A 153 -18.32 -9.17 -17.92
C MET A 153 -17.99 -10.02 -16.71
N LYS A 154 -16.87 -10.74 -16.79
CA LYS A 154 -16.22 -11.39 -15.65
C LYS A 154 -14.74 -11.06 -15.71
N VAL A 155 -14.19 -10.54 -14.63
CA VAL A 155 -12.77 -10.29 -14.44
C VAL A 155 -12.28 -11.21 -13.34
N GLU A 156 -11.12 -11.83 -13.53
CA GLU A 156 -10.46 -12.66 -12.53
C GLU A 156 -9.15 -12.00 -12.11
N TYR A 157 -8.95 -11.90 -10.79
CA TYR A 157 -7.76 -11.29 -10.20
C TYR A 157 -6.88 -12.38 -9.58
N ARG A 158 -5.58 -12.12 -9.59
CA ARG A 158 -4.59 -12.97 -8.95
C ARG A 158 -3.63 -12.11 -8.15
N TYR A 159 -3.13 -12.66 -7.06
CA TYR A 159 -2.16 -12.01 -6.19
C TYR A 159 -0.95 -12.92 -6.00
N ASP A 160 0.22 -12.33 -5.83
CA ASP A 160 1.41 -13.07 -5.42
C ASP A 160 1.36 -13.40 -3.91
N ALA A 161 2.42 -14.06 -3.42
CA ALA A 161 2.50 -14.44 -2.01
C ALA A 161 2.55 -13.26 -1.03
N GLU A 162 2.84 -12.05 -1.52
CA GLU A 162 2.86 -10.82 -0.73
C GLU A 162 1.57 -9.98 -0.89
N GLY A 163 0.59 -10.47 -1.65
CA GLY A 163 -0.66 -9.78 -1.92
C GLY A 163 -0.57 -8.75 -3.04
N TYR A 164 0.52 -8.72 -3.82
CA TYR A 164 0.63 -7.79 -4.96
C TYR A 164 -0.25 -8.29 -6.12
N PRO A 165 -1.10 -7.43 -6.71
CA PRO A 165 -1.97 -7.85 -7.79
C PRO A 165 -1.20 -8.06 -9.10
N PHE A 166 -1.48 -9.18 -9.78
CA PHE A 166 -1.07 -9.38 -11.16
C PHE A 166 -2.04 -8.60 -12.06
N ARG A 167 -1.50 -7.62 -12.80
CA ARG A 167 -2.19 -6.98 -13.93
C ARG A 167 -2.06 -7.82 -15.20
#